data_AF-A0A7J7J9M8-F1
#
_entry.id   AF-A0A7J7J9M8-F1
#
_cell.length_a   1.000
_cell.length_b   1.000
_cell.length_c   1.000
_cell.angle_alpha   90.00
_cell.angle_beta   90.00
_cell.angle_gamma   90.00
#
_symmetry.space_group_name_H-M   'P 1'
#
loop_
_entity.id
_entity.type
_entity.pdbx_description
1 polymer ?
#
loop_
_entity_poly.entity_id
_entity_poly.type
_entity_poly.pdbx_seq_one_letter_code
_entity_poly.pdbx_strand_id
1 'polypeptide(L)'
;MSTQRLLNASLANLQLCLSRFNSNTASICLIKRKKYPRLYPTTLINADGSSYTIRYELPRQIIKMPLELDKLTPEEQLKVLANRKPQKKAVDIVDNLDGDTFSANNYLKKVTRKK
;
A
#
# COMPACT_ATOMS: atom_id res chain seq x y z
N MET A 1 34.06 -10.44 48.03
CA MET A 1 32.65 -10.90 48.08
C MET A 1 31.63 -9.79 47.76
N SER A 2 31.95 -8.77 46.94
CA SER A 2 31.04 -7.65 46.64
C SER A 2 30.80 -7.42 45.15
N THR A 3 31.71 -7.84 44.27
CA THR A 3 31.64 -7.56 42.81
C THR A 3 30.55 -8.35 42.10
N GLN A 4 30.39 -9.65 42.43
CA GLN A 4 29.34 -10.49 41.85
C GLN A 4 27.92 -10.01 42.20
N ARG A 5 27.73 -9.44 43.40
CA ARG A 5 26.43 -8.88 43.82
C ARG A 5 26.09 -7.59 43.09
N LEU A 6 27.09 -6.72 42.87
CA LEU A 6 26.92 -5.47 42.12
C LEU A 6 26.65 -5.71 40.62
N LEU A 7 27.33 -6.70 40.02
CA LEU A 7 27.08 -7.11 38.63
C LEU A 7 25.69 -7.74 38.44
N ASN A 8 25.23 -8.55 39.40
CA ASN A 8 23.88 -9.11 39.35
C ASN A 8 22.79 -8.04 39.54
N ALA A 9 23.04 -7.02 40.36
CA ALA A 9 22.13 -5.88 40.53
C ALA A 9 22.03 -5.01 39.26
N SER A 10 23.13 -4.78 38.54
CA SER A 10 23.10 -4.02 37.28
C SER A 10 22.38 -4.77 36.15
N LEU A 11 22.58 -6.09 36.05
CA LEU A 11 21.86 -6.95 35.10
C LEU A 11 20.36 -6.99 35.39
N ALA A 12 19.95 -7.06 36.67
CA ALA A 12 18.55 -7.02 37.07
C ALA A 12 17.89 -5.67 36.74
N ASN A 13 18.59 -4.55 36.91
CA ASN A 13 18.10 -3.22 36.58
C ASN A 13 17.96 -2.98 35.07
N LEU A 14 18.89 -3.51 34.27
CA LEU A 14 18.78 -3.49 32.80
C LEU A 14 17.56 -4.29 32.32
N GLN A 15 17.30 -5.46 32.93
CA GLN A 15 16.16 -6.30 32.60
C GLN A 15 14.81 -5.66 32.97
N LEU A 16 14.74 -4.94 34.10
CA LEU A 16 13.54 -4.21 34.52
C LEU A 16 13.28 -2.98 33.64
N CYS A 17 14.33 -2.32 33.15
CA CYS A 17 14.24 -1.20 32.21
C CYS A 17 13.75 -1.66 30.84
N LEU A 18 14.27 -2.78 30.31
CA LEU A 18 13.85 -3.35 29.02
C LEU A 18 12.38 -3.81 29.03
N SER A 19 11.91 -4.34 30.15
CA SER A 19 10.50 -4.74 30.34
C SER A 19 9.52 -3.54 30.27
N ARG A 20 9.99 -2.33 30.58
CA ARG A 20 9.17 -1.09 30.53
C ARG A 20 9.07 -0.48 29.14
N PHE A 21 9.90 -0.87 28.18
CA PHE A 21 9.84 -0.41 26.79
C PHE A 21 8.96 -1.30 25.91
N ASN A 22 7.76 -1.63 26.40
CA ASN A 22 6.78 -2.40 25.64
C ASN A 22 5.56 -1.53 25.33
N SER A 23 5.12 -1.52 24.08
CA SER A 23 3.90 -0.85 23.62
C SER A 23 2.63 -1.43 24.27
N ASN A 24 2.70 -2.63 24.83
CA ASN A 24 1.58 -3.30 25.49
C ASN A 24 1.25 -2.76 26.90
N THR A 25 2.11 -1.94 27.49
CA THR A 25 1.94 -1.45 28.87
C THR A 25 0.62 -0.70 29.10
N ALA A 26 0.11 -0.02 28.07
CA ALA A 26 -1.15 0.74 28.12
C ALA A 26 -2.13 0.37 26.99
N SER A 27 -1.95 -0.78 26.33
CA SER A 27 -2.79 -1.16 25.17
C SER A 27 -4.20 -1.60 25.59
N ILE A 28 -4.34 -2.20 26.77
CA ILE A 28 -5.62 -2.67 27.32
C ILE A 28 -6.20 -1.58 28.22
N CYS A 29 -7.18 -0.83 27.72
CA CYS A 29 -7.81 0.28 28.44
C CYS A 29 -9.33 0.35 28.19
N LEU A 30 -10.06 1.03 29.08
CA LEU A 30 -11.48 1.40 28.93
C LEU A 30 -11.64 2.92 28.76
N ILE A 31 -12.76 3.37 28.18
CA ILE A 31 -13.13 4.79 28.14
C ILE A 31 -13.55 5.23 29.55
N LYS A 32 -12.81 6.18 30.14
CA LYS A 32 -13.02 6.67 31.52
C LYS A 32 -14.16 7.70 31.65
N ARG A 33 -15.23 7.57 30.86
CA ARG A 33 -16.42 8.45 30.90
C ARG A 33 -17.64 7.66 31.36
N LYS A 34 -18.51 8.27 32.16
CA LYS A 34 -19.74 7.62 32.68
C LYS A 34 -20.76 7.31 31.58
N LYS A 35 -20.94 8.22 30.61
CA LYS A 35 -21.83 8.08 29.46
C LYS A 35 -21.02 8.30 28.18
N TYR A 36 -21.03 7.32 27.27
CA TYR A 36 -20.35 7.39 25.99
C TYR A 36 -21.09 6.53 24.95
N PRO A 37 -21.05 6.88 23.66
CA PRO A 37 -21.62 6.06 22.61
C PRO A 37 -20.82 4.76 22.42
N ARG A 38 -21.44 3.73 21.85
CA ARG A 38 -20.73 2.50 21.47
C ARG A 38 -19.69 2.83 20.41
N LEU A 39 -18.45 2.42 20.64
CA LEU A 39 -17.36 2.52 19.67
C LEU A 39 -16.86 1.11 19.32
N TYR A 40 -16.41 0.95 18.10
CA TYR A 40 -15.95 -0.31 17.52
C TYR A 40 -14.45 -0.25 17.27
N PRO A 41 -13.71 -1.35 17.48
CA PRO A 41 -12.31 -1.43 17.10
C PRO A 41 -12.19 -1.44 15.57
N THR A 42 -11.48 -0.46 15.03
CA THR A 42 -11.28 -0.28 13.60
C THR A 42 -9.80 -0.14 13.31
N THR A 43 -9.33 -0.81 12.24
CA THR A 43 -7.94 -0.68 11.78
C THR A 43 -7.82 0.54 10.87
N LEU A 44 -6.99 1.49 11.25
CA LEU A 44 -6.67 2.67 10.44
C LEU A 44 -5.33 2.40 9.74
N ILE A 45 -5.33 2.53 8.42
CA ILE A 45 -4.17 2.34 7.55
C ILE A 45 -3.73 3.71 7.05
N ASN A 46 -2.49 4.10 7.38
CA ASN A 46 -1.89 5.35 6.91
C ASN A 46 -1.51 5.25 5.42
N ALA A 47 -1.20 6.39 4.80
CA ALA A 47 -0.76 6.43 3.40
C ALA A 47 0.52 5.60 3.16
N ASP A 48 1.41 5.53 4.16
CA ASP A 48 2.65 4.74 4.15
C ASP A 48 2.41 3.22 4.34
N GLY A 49 1.16 2.81 4.57
CA GLY A 49 0.78 1.42 4.83
C GLY A 49 0.91 0.98 6.29
N SER A 50 1.47 1.81 7.17
CA SER A 50 1.47 1.54 8.61
C SER A 50 0.03 1.51 9.17
N SER A 51 -0.22 0.63 10.14
CA SER A 51 -1.56 0.38 10.66
C SER A 51 -1.63 0.46 12.17
N TYR A 52 -2.73 0.98 12.70
CA TYR A 52 -3.03 0.96 14.13
C TYR A 52 -4.54 0.84 14.40
N THR A 53 -4.89 0.34 15.58
CA THR A 53 -6.29 0.11 15.96
C THR A 53 -6.82 1.31 16.74
N ILE A 54 -7.93 1.87 16.27
CA ILE A 54 -8.65 2.95 16.94
C ILE A 54 -10.07 2.53 17.31
N ARG A 55 -10.73 3.30 18.17
CA ARG A 55 -12.15 3.17 18.46
C ARG A 55 -12.94 4.14 17.59
N TYR A 56 -13.82 3.63 16.75
CA TYR A 56 -14.60 4.41 15.78
C TYR A 56 -16.11 4.26 16.00
N GLU A 57 -16.89 5.27 15.61
CA GLU A 57 -18.34 5.33 15.88
C GLU A 57 -19.13 4.30 15.06
N LEU A 58 -18.67 4.03 13.85
CA LEU A 58 -19.31 3.08 12.94
C LEU A 58 -18.54 1.75 12.95
N PRO A 59 -19.22 0.61 12.74
CA PRO A 59 -18.58 -0.71 12.71
C PRO A 59 -17.84 -0.94 11.39
N ARG A 60 -16.81 -0.14 11.11
CA ARG A 60 -15.91 -0.32 9.96
C ARG A 60 -14.74 -1.20 10.37
N GLN A 61 -14.36 -2.15 9.53
CA GLN A 61 -13.18 -2.97 9.77
C GLN A 61 -11.89 -2.21 9.45
N ILE A 62 -11.86 -1.51 8.32
CA ILE A 62 -10.67 -0.81 7.79
C ILE A 62 -11.04 0.61 7.37
N ILE A 63 -10.20 1.57 7.73
CA ILE A 63 -10.21 2.96 7.24
C ILE A 63 -8.86 3.22 6.58
N LYS A 64 -8.84 3.57 5.29
CA LYS A 64 -7.62 3.92 4.56
C LYS A 64 -7.49 5.43 4.49
N MET A 65 -6.37 5.94 4.96
CA MET A 65 -6.03 7.36 4.83
C MET A 65 -5.64 7.66 3.38
N PRO A 66 -6.07 8.81 2.84
CA PRO A 66 -5.66 9.23 1.50
C PRO A 66 -4.18 9.60 1.47
N LEU A 67 -3.59 9.47 0.29
CA LEU A 67 -2.26 10.03 0.02
C LEU A 67 -2.37 11.54 -0.18
N GLU A 68 -1.61 12.31 0.59
CA GLU A 68 -1.52 13.76 0.44
C GLU A 68 -0.54 14.11 -0.68
N LEU A 69 -1.00 14.75 -1.76
CA LEU A 69 -0.16 15.07 -2.92
C LEU A 69 0.83 16.19 -2.63
N ASP A 70 0.43 17.19 -1.84
CA ASP A 70 1.22 18.42 -1.63
C ASP A 70 2.55 18.17 -0.90
N LYS A 71 2.66 17.07 -0.16
CA LYS A 71 3.88 16.66 0.57
C LYS A 71 4.87 15.88 -0.28
N LEU A 72 4.44 15.34 -1.43
CA LEU A 72 5.31 14.55 -2.30
C LEU A 72 6.26 15.45 -3.10
N THR A 73 7.38 14.87 -3.52
CA THR A 73 8.25 15.53 -4.51
C THR A 73 7.53 15.66 -5.85
N PRO A 74 7.86 16.67 -6.68
CA PRO A 74 7.17 16.87 -7.96
C PRO A 74 7.29 15.65 -8.88
N GLU A 75 8.42 14.93 -8.83
CA GLU A 75 8.63 13.71 -9.61
C GLU A 75 7.70 12.57 -9.19
N GLU A 76 7.52 12.37 -7.89
CA GLU A 76 6.62 11.33 -7.36
C GLU A 76 5.15 11.68 -7.63
N GLN A 77 4.78 12.95 -7.53
CA GLN A 77 3.44 13.43 -7.90
C GLN A 77 3.11 13.07 -9.35
N LEU A 78 4.04 13.33 -10.29
CA LEU A 78 3.87 12.98 -11.70
C LEU A 78 3.70 11.46 -11.88
N LYS A 79 4.46 10.63 -11.17
CA LYS A 79 4.31 9.16 -11.19
C LYS A 79 2.93 8.73 -10.69
N VAL A 80 2.46 9.29 -9.57
CA VAL A 80 1.12 8.99 -9.02
C VAL A 80 0.03 9.40 -10.00
N LEU A 81 0.13 10.58 -10.61
CA LEU A 81 -0.82 11.07 -11.60
C LEU A 81 -0.80 10.21 -12.87
N ALA A 82 0.37 9.77 -13.32
CA ALA A 82 0.51 8.85 -14.45
C ALA A 82 -0.16 7.49 -14.15
N ASN A 83 0.04 6.94 -12.96
CA ASN A 83 -0.59 5.67 -12.53
C ASN A 83 -2.12 5.77 -12.40
N ARG A 84 -2.66 6.96 -12.13
CA ARG A 84 -4.10 7.21 -12.11
C ARG A 84 -4.71 7.31 -13.51
N LYS A 85 -3.91 7.62 -14.54
CA LYS A 85 -4.40 7.62 -15.93
C LYS A 85 -4.74 6.19 -16.33
N PRO A 86 -5.87 5.97 -17.01
CA PRO A 86 -6.22 4.62 -17.48
C PRO A 86 -5.14 4.12 -18.44
N GLN A 87 -4.76 2.85 -18.30
CA GLN A 87 -3.93 2.20 -19.30
C GLN A 87 -4.69 2.21 -20.61
N LYS A 88 -4.08 2.77 -21.66
CA LYS A 88 -4.63 2.68 -23.02
C LYS A 88 -4.75 1.20 -23.33
N LYS A 89 -5.97 0.70 -23.47
CA LYS A 89 -6.20 -0.65 -24.01
C LYS A 89 -5.57 -0.71 -25.39
N ALA A 90 -5.15 -1.89 -25.82
CA ALA A 90 -4.45 -2.20 -27.06
C ALA A 90 -5.23 -1.86 -28.36
N VAL A 91 -5.72 -0.62 -28.47
CA VAL A 91 -6.47 -0.09 -29.61
C VAL A 91 -5.52 0.16 -30.78
N ASP A 92 -4.23 0.36 -30.51
CA ASP A 92 -3.23 0.62 -31.56
C ASP A 92 -2.77 -0.66 -32.29
N ILE A 93 -3.24 -1.87 -31.95
CA ILE A 93 -2.89 -3.07 -32.74
C ILE A 93 -3.57 -3.01 -34.12
N VAL A 94 -4.73 -2.37 -34.23
CA VAL A 94 -5.45 -2.26 -35.50
C VAL A 94 -4.93 -1.10 -36.35
N ASP A 95 -4.54 0.02 -35.72
CA ASP A 95 -4.01 1.20 -36.41
C ASP A 95 -2.57 1.01 -36.94
N ASN A 96 -1.87 -0.07 -36.55
CA ASN A 96 -0.57 -0.45 -37.13
C ASN A 96 -0.68 -1.53 -38.22
N LEU A 97 -1.89 -1.85 -38.72
CA LEU A 97 -2.09 -2.66 -39.93
C LEU A 97 -2.04 -1.82 -41.22
N ASP A 98 -1.35 -0.69 -41.19
CA ASP A 98 -1.05 0.09 -42.38
C ASP A 98 0.12 -0.57 -43.14
N GLY A 99 -0.18 -1.47 -44.08
CA GLY A 99 0.86 -2.03 -44.93
C GLY A 99 0.45 -3.02 -46.02
N ASP A 100 -0.72 -3.65 -45.93
CA ASP A 100 -1.11 -4.64 -46.93
C ASP A 100 -1.71 -3.98 -48.19
N THR A 101 -0.83 -3.41 -49.02
CA THR A 101 -1.17 -2.93 -50.37
C THR A 101 -1.37 -4.12 -51.32
N PHE A 102 -2.50 -4.81 -51.16
CA PHE A 102 -2.89 -5.91 -52.02
C PHE A 102 -2.98 -5.44 -53.49
N SER A 103 -2.12 -5.99 -54.36
CA SER A 103 -2.16 -5.76 -55.80
C SER A 103 -2.42 -7.07 -56.56
N ALA A 104 -3.56 -7.12 -57.25
CA ALA A 104 -4.00 -8.28 -58.04
C ALA A 104 -3.00 -8.68 -59.13
N ASN A 105 -2.21 -7.72 -59.65
CA ASN A 105 -1.20 -7.97 -60.68
C ASN A 105 -0.10 -8.95 -60.24
N ASN A 106 0.22 -8.99 -58.94
CA ASN A 106 1.23 -9.90 -58.39
C ASN A 106 0.82 -11.39 -58.48
N TYR A 107 -0.47 -11.67 -58.69
CA TYR A 107 -1.03 -13.02 -58.69
C TYR A 107 -1.40 -13.53 -60.10
N LEU A 108 -1.35 -12.68 -61.13
CA LEU A 108 -1.73 -13.03 -62.51
C LEU A 108 -0.84 -14.12 -63.12
N LYS A 109 0.43 -14.22 -62.68
CA LYS A 109 1.41 -15.23 -63.13
C LYS A 109 0.98 -16.68 -62.84
N LYS A 110 0.06 -16.89 -61.90
CA LYS A 110 -0.44 -18.23 -61.52
C LYS A 110 -1.61 -18.71 -62.37
N VAL A 111 -2.26 -17.82 -63.12
CA VAL A 111 -3.45 -18.12 -63.93
C VAL A 111 -3.07 -18.65 -65.32
N THR A 112 -1.88 -18.34 -65.81
CA THR A 112 -1.49 -18.60 -67.22
C THR A 112 -0.75 -19.91 -67.48
N ARG A 113 -0.60 -20.81 -66.50
CA ARG A 113 -0.18 -22.20 -66.79
C ARG A 113 -1.38 -23.02 -67.28
N LYS A 114 -1.71 -22.88 -68.57
CA LYS A 114 -2.46 -23.91 -69.29
C LYS A 114 -1.53 -25.11 -69.54
N LYS A 115 -2.12 -26.30 -69.40
CA LYS A 115 -1.56 -27.64 -69.68
C LYS A 115 -0.71 -27.67 -70.95
#